data_AF-A0A6I4VLE2-F1
#
_entry.id   AF-A0A6I4VLE2-F1
#
_cell.length_a   1.000
_cell.length_b   1.000
_cell.length_c   1.000
_cell.angle_alpha   90.00
_cell.angle_beta   90.00
_cell.angle_gamma   90.00
#
_symmetry.space_group_name_H-M   'P 1'
#
loop_
_entity.id
_entity.type
_entity.pdbx_description
1 polymer ?
#
loop_
_entity_poly.entity_id
_entity_poly.type
_entity_poly.pdbx_seq_one_letter_code
_entity_poly.pdbx_strand_id
1 'polypeptide(L)' 'MQDHQYSNVYQIGGTTIYVVAPQITDEERKERLEEIKRQIWLIWMNMISKQ' A
#
# COMPACT_ATOMS: atom_id res chain seq x y z
N MET A 1 -1.63 -17.31 -21.43
CA MET A 1 -2.30 -16.05 -21.06
C MET A 1 -2.11 -15.93 -19.55
N GLN A 2 -1.40 -14.89 -19.10
CA GLN A 2 -0.89 -14.81 -17.73
C GLN A 2 -1.98 -14.18 -16.86
N ASP A 3 -2.59 -14.98 -15.99
CA ASP A 3 -3.63 -14.55 -15.05
C ASP A 3 -3.11 -13.38 -14.21
N HIS A 4 -3.68 -12.20 -14.43
CA HIS A 4 -3.46 -11.06 -13.55
C HIS A 4 -4.25 -11.36 -12.28
N GLN A 5 -3.56 -11.83 -11.24
CA GLN A 5 -4.18 -12.21 -9.98
C GLN A 5 -4.74 -10.95 -9.30
N TYR A 6 -6.03 -10.67 -9.53
CA TYR A 6 -6.73 -9.56 -8.91
C TYR A 6 -6.77 -9.78 -7.40
N SER A 7 -6.32 -8.78 -6.64
CA SER A 7 -6.27 -8.87 -5.19
C SER A 7 -7.66 -8.81 -4.56
N ASN A 8 -8.59 -8.08 -5.18
CA ASN A 8 -10.02 -8.03 -4.82
C ASN A 8 -10.86 -7.58 -6.02
N VAL A 9 -12.12 -8.01 -6.07
CA VAL A 9 -13.12 -7.55 -7.05
C VAL A 9 -14.32 -7.02 -6.29
N TYR A 10 -14.78 -5.82 -6.65
CA TYR A 10 -15.94 -5.17 -6.05
C TYR A 10 -17.02 -4.94 -7.10
N GLN A 11 -18.27 -5.01 -6.69
CA GLN A 11 -19.41 -4.67 -7.52
C GLN A 11 -20.16 -3.51 -6.88
N ILE A 12 -20.27 -2.40 -7.60
CA ILE A 12 -20.98 -1.19 -7.14
C ILE A 12 -22.02 -0.84 -8.21
N GLY A 13 -23.29 -1.11 -7.91
CA GLY A 13 -24.38 -1.01 -8.88
C GLY A 13 -24.16 -1.98 -10.05
N GLY A 14 -24.17 -1.45 -11.28
CA GLY A 14 -23.87 -2.21 -12.51
C GLY A 14 -22.39 -2.26 -12.89
N THR A 15 -21.50 -1.68 -12.07
CA THR A 15 -20.07 -1.54 -12.37
C THR A 15 -19.24 -2.54 -11.57
N THR A 16 -18.32 -3.23 -12.23
CA THR A 16 -17.31 -4.09 -11.59
C THR A 16 -15.98 -3.35 -11.50
N ILE A 17 -15.41 -3.29 -10.30
CA ILE A 17 -14.11 -2.67 -10.00
C ILE A 17 -13.13 -3.79 -9.67
N TYR A 18 -12.00 -3.82 -10.38
CA TYR A 18 -10.91 -4.75 -10.15
C TYR A 18 -9.79 -4.04 -9.39
N VAL A 19 -9.49 -4.47 -8.16
CA VAL A 19 -8.35 -3.97 -7.40
C VAL A 19 -7.19 -4.92 -7.60
N VAL A 20 -6.19 -4.44 -8.33
CA VAL A 20 -4.94 -5.15 -8.61
C VAL A 20 -3.89 -4.66 -7.62
N ALA A 21 -3.34 -5.57 -6.83
CA ALA A 21 -2.18 -5.24 -6.02
C ALA A 21 -0.99 -4.96 -6.97
N PRO A 22 -0.20 -3.91 -6.72
CA PRO A 22 0.97 -3.64 -7.54
C PRO A 22 1.94 -4.82 -7.45
N GLN A 23 2.42 -5.27 -8.60
CA GLN A 23 3.47 -6.27 -8.69
C GLN A 23 4.78 -5.58 -8.35
N ILE A 24 5.20 -5.67 -7.09
CA ILE A 24 6.47 -5.13 -6.60
C ILE A 24 7.39 -6.29 -6.23
N THR A 25 8.70 -6.12 -6.45
CA THR A 25 9.68 -7.12 -6.01
C THR A 25 9.82 -7.13 -4.49
N ASP A 26 10.46 -8.15 -3.94
CA ASP A 26 10.73 -8.22 -2.51
C ASP A 26 11.70 -7.11 -2.05
N GLU A 27 12.64 -6.71 -2.92
CA GLU A 27 13.52 -5.56 -2.70
C GLU A 27 12.72 -4.26 -2.62
N GLU A 28 11.86 -3.98 -3.61
CA GLU A 28 11.01 -2.80 -3.61
C GLU A 28 10.06 -2.78 -2.40
N ARG A 29 9.49 -3.94 -2.03
CA ARG A 29 8.67 -4.09 -0.83
C ARG A 29 9.44 -3.68 0.42
N LYS A 30 10.69 -4.15 0.56
CA LYS A 30 11.54 -3.83 1.71
C LYS A 30 11.86 -2.34 1.78
N GLU A 31 12.19 -1.72 0.66
CA GLU A 31 12.44 -0.28 0.58
C GLU A 31 11.21 0.54 1.00
N ARG A 32 10.02 0.16 0.50
CA ARG A 32 8.76 0.82 0.86
C ARG A 32 8.44 0.67 2.35
N LEU A 33 8.70 -0.48 2.95
CA LEU A 33 8.49 -0.70 4.38
C LEU A 33 9.40 0.17 5.24
N GLU A 34 10.67 0.33 4.88
CA GLU A 34 11.59 1.22 5.59
C GLU A 34 11.20 2.69 5.46
N GLU A 35 10.72 3.10 4.28
CA GLU A 35 10.15 4.43 4.10
C GLU A 35 8.94 4.67 5.00
N ILE A 36 7.99 3.73 5.05
CA ILE A 36 6.80 3.83 5.90
C ILE A 36 7.20 3.94 7.37
N LYS A 37 8.14 3.11 7.85
CA LYS A 37 8.66 3.19 9.24
C LYS A 37 9.23 4.58 9.54
N ARG A 38 10.02 5.14 8.63
CA ARG A 38 10.59 6.49 8.78
C ARG A 38 9.49 7.54 8.89
N GLN A 39 8.46 7.47 8.05
CA GLN A 39 7.35 8.43 8.09
C GLN A 39 6.57 8.34 9.41
N ILE A 40 6.27 7.12 9.88
CA ILE A 40 5.61 6.90 11.17
C ILE A 40 6.42 7.53 12.30
N TRP A 41 7.74 7.30 12.31
CA TRP A 41 8.64 7.88 13.30
C TRP A 41 8.62 9.41 13.28
N LEU A 42 8.73 10.04 12.10
CA LEU A 42 8.69 11.50 11.96
C LEU A 42 7.38 12.09 12.47
N ILE A 43 6.24 11.45 12.14
CA ILE A 43 4.93 11.87 12.62
C ILE A 43 4.88 11.80 14.14
N TRP A 44 5.34 10.69 14.73
CA TRP A 44 5.35 10.50 16.18
C TRP A 44 6.22 11.53 16.91
N MET A 45 7.44 11.77 16.41
CA MET A 45 8.33 12.80 16.96
C MET A 45 7.71 14.19 16.91
N ASN A 46 7.07 14.53 15.78
CA ASN A 46 6.37 15.82 15.63
C ASN A 46 5.16 15.96 16.56
N MET A 47 4.48 14.86 16.91
CA MET A 47 3.41 14.88 17.89
C MET A 47 3.93 15.12 19.31
N ILE A 48 5.05 14.49 19.66
CA ILE A 48 5.69 14.66 20.97
C ILE A 48 6.26 16.07 21.13
N SER A 49 6.91 16.61 20.09
CA SER A 49 7.56 17.93 20.18
C SER A 49 6.57 19.10 20.28
N LYS A 50 5.26 18.87 20.07
CA LYS A 50 4.20 19.88 20.16
C LYS A 50 3.48 19.88 21.51
N GLN A 51 3.84 18.98 22.43
CA GLN A 51 3.39 18.97 23.83
C GLN A 51 4.43 19.64 24.72
#